data_AF-A0A2E8S361-F1
#
_entry.id   AF-A0A2E8S361-F1
#
_cell.length_a   1.000
_cell.length_b   1.000
_cell.length_c   1.000
_cell.angle_alpha   90.00
_cell.angle_beta   90.00
_cell.angle_gamma   90.00
#
_symmetry.space_group_name_H-M   'P 1'
#
loop_
_entity.id
_entity.type
_entity.pdbx_description
1 polymer ?
#
loop_
_entity_poly.entity_id
_entity_poly.type
_entity_poly.pdbx_seq_one_letter_code
_entity_poly.pdbx_strand_id
1 'polypeptide(L)'
;MQLLWLSLFGYVLLALESPLFEQMGIPLYTPDLAIPLLLIAARKLEDFSFLFYAAILGLFIDGMTPLQPLGLNMERVIIVAYAVRPLLTALPVRGFLGYVGVGIILSIFSDLVLLVLLKLLVAGPVQYGLIFERMIPYAILTGATVPLVEALANWIWARGRPTKDTMFHQ
;
A
#
# COMPACT_ATOMS: atom_id res chain seq x y z
N MET A 1 -12.35 15.73 -2.67
CA MET A 1 -13.15 14.62 -2.09
C MET A 1 -12.52 13.24 -2.25
N GLN A 2 -12.04 12.86 -3.45
CA GLN A 2 -11.51 11.50 -3.69
C GLN A 2 -10.28 11.17 -2.83
N LEU A 3 -9.34 12.12 -2.69
CA LEU A 3 -8.17 11.96 -1.83
C LEU A 3 -8.55 11.71 -0.37
N LEU A 4 -9.48 12.48 0.20
CA LEU A 4 -9.95 12.32 1.58
C LEU A 4 -10.51 10.92 1.82
N TRP A 5 -11.38 10.44 0.93
CA TRP A 5 -11.96 9.10 1.03
C TRP A 5 -10.91 7.99 0.91
N LEU A 6 -9.96 8.14 -0.02
CA LEU A 6 -8.85 7.20 -0.15
C LEU A 6 -7.96 7.21 1.10
N SER A 7 -7.67 8.39 1.67
CA SER A 7 -6.87 8.49 2.90
C SER A 7 -7.58 7.85 4.09
N LEU A 8 -8.88 8.04 4.26
CA LEU A 8 -9.65 7.37 5.31
C LEU A 8 -9.72 5.86 5.10
N PHE A 9 -10.00 5.41 3.88
CA PHE A 9 -10.01 3.99 3.52
C PHE A 9 -8.63 3.34 3.74
N GLY A 10 -7.57 4.04 3.32
CA GLY A 10 -6.19 3.62 3.51
C GLY A 10 -5.80 3.54 4.97
N TYR A 11 -6.19 4.52 5.78
CA TYR A 11 -5.97 4.49 7.23
C TYR A 11 -6.64 3.27 7.88
N VAL A 12 -7.91 2.99 7.56
CA VAL A 12 -8.65 1.83 8.11
C VAL A 12 -8.01 0.51 7.70
N LEU A 13 -7.56 0.39 6.45
CA LEU A 13 -6.89 -0.82 6.00
C LEU A 13 -5.52 -0.99 6.67
N LEU A 14 -4.69 0.06 6.70
CA LEU A 14 -3.38 0.00 7.35
C LEU A 14 -3.50 -0.26 8.86
N ALA A 15 -4.60 0.14 9.51
CA ALA A 15 -4.83 -0.20 10.91
C ALA A 15 -4.89 -1.73 11.16
N LEU A 16 -5.26 -2.53 10.14
CA LEU A 16 -5.23 -3.99 10.19
C LEU A 16 -3.82 -4.57 10.23
N GLU A 17 -2.81 -3.80 9.78
CA GLU A 17 -1.38 -4.15 9.89
C GLU A 17 -0.75 -3.65 11.18
N SER A 18 -1.49 -2.92 12.02
CA SER A 18 -0.86 -2.28 13.19
C SER A 18 -0.30 -3.32 14.17
N PRO A 19 0.82 -3.02 14.83
CA PRO A 19 1.45 -3.92 15.83
C PRO A 19 0.56 -4.20 17.05
N LEU A 20 -0.61 -3.55 17.17
CA LEU A 20 -1.64 -3.91 18.13
C LEU A 20 -2.15 -5.35 17.90
N PHE A 21 -2.14 -5.85 16.66
CA PHE A 21 -2.52 -7.24 16.36
C PHE A 21 -1.41 -8.25 16.70
N GLU A 22 -0.13 -7.86 16.58
CA GLU A 22 0.99 -8.70 17.02
C GLU A 22 1.00 -8.88 18.54
N GLN A 23 0.62 -7.84 19.30
CA GLN A 23 0.48 -7.91 20.76
C GLN A 23 -0.60 -8.91 21.23
N MET A 24 -1.53 -9.31 20.35
CA MET A 24 -2.54 -10.33 20.63
C MET A 24 -2.04 -11.76 20.38
N GLY A 25 -0.76 -11.96 20.07
CA GLY A 25 -0.14 -13.29 19.94
C GLY A 25 -0.50 -14.02 18.65
N ILE A 26 -1.00 -13.31 17.62
CA ILE A 26 -1.22 -13.87 16.30
C ILE A 26 0.06 -13.61 15.48
N PRO A 27 0.86 -14.64 15.16
CA PRO A 27 2.00 -14.47 14.26
C PRO A 27 1.47 -14.22 12.86
N LEU A 28 1.20 -12.96 12.53
CA LEU A 28 0.74 -12.57 11.21
C LEU A 28 1.96 -12.28 10.34
N TYR A 29 2.13 -13.09 9.30
CA TYR A 29 2.66 -12.56 8.05
C TYR A 29 1.63 -11.54 7.54
N THR A 30 1.76 -10.27 7.94
CA THR A 30 0.82 -9.21 7.52
C THR A 30 1.15 -8.78 6.08
N PRO A 31 0.19 -8.77 5.16
CA PRO A 31 0.41 -8.23 3.81
C PRO A 31 0.73 -6.73 3.89
N ASP A 32 1.56 -6.22 2.99
CA ASP A 32 1.83 -4.78 2.84
C ASP A 32 0.68 -4.13 2.05
N LEU A 33 -0.36 -3.66 2.76
CA LEU A 33 -1.55 -3.04 2.17
C LEU A 33 -1.26 -1.64 1.61
N ALA A 34 -0.08 -1.06 1.86
CA ALA A 34 0.32 0.16 1.16
C ALA A 34 0.39 -0.07 -0.36
N ILE A 35 0.87 -1.25 -0.78
CA ILE A 35 1.00 -1.62 -2.20
C ILE A 35 -0.34 -1.64 -2.95
N PRO A 36 -1.37 -2.39 -2.53
CA PRO A 36 -2.67 -2.35 -3.18
C PRO A 36 -3.30 -0.96 -3.15
N LEU A 37 -3.13 -0.20 -2.06
CA LEU A 37 -3.63 1.16 -1.97
C LEU A 37 -2.96 2.11 -2.97
N LEU A 38 -1.64 2.00 -3.15
CA LEU A 38 -0.90 2.74 -4.17
C LEU A 38 -1.36 2.35 -5.58
N LEU A 39 -1.58 1.06 -5.86
CA LEU A 39 -2.08 0.60 -7.16
C LEU A 39 -3.46 1.17 -7.49
N ILE A 40 -4.36 1.24 -6.52
CA ILE A 40 -5.68 1.86 -6.65
C ILE A 40 -5.54 3.36 -6.90
N ALA A 41 -4.73 4.05 -6.08
CA ALA A 41 -4.54 5.48 -6.17
C ALA A 41 -3.87 5.91 -7.48
N ALA A 42 -2.91 5.13 -7.98
CA ALA A 42 -2.21 5.41 -9.25
C ALA A 42 -3.14 5.51 -10.45
N ARG A 43 -4.30 4.84 -10.40
CA ARG A 43 -5.31 4.83 -11.48
C ARG A 43 -6.39 5.88 -11.31
N LYS A 44 -6.61 6.34 -10.08
CA LYS A 44 -7.73 7.23 -9.72
C LYS A 44 -7.29 8.68 -9.51
N LEU A 45 -6.01 8.92 -9.21
CA LEU A 45 -5.46 10.23 -8.89
C LEU A 45 -4.53 10.76 -9.99
N GLU A 46 -4.38 12.07 -10.05
CA GLU A 46 -3.36 12.76 -10.85
C GLU A 46 -1.96 12.63 -10.21
N ASP A 47 -0.88 12.91 -10.94
CA ASP A 47 0.51 12.68 -10.48
C ASP A 47 0.81 13.29 -9.11
N PHE A 48 0.52 14.59 -8.94
CA PHE A 48 0.77 15.29 -7.69
C PHE A 48 -0.08 14.72 -6.54
N SER A 49 -1.37 14.50 -6.79
CA SER A 49 -2.29 13.95 -5.79
C SER A 49 -1.92 12.51 -5.38
N PHE A 50 -1.38 11.73 -6.32
CA PHE A 50 -0.91 10.38 -6.08
C PHE A 50 0.33 10.34 -5.19
N LEU A 51 1.34 11.17 -5.48
CA LEU A 51 2.54 11.26 -4.64
C LEU A 51 2.21 11.81 -3.24
N PHE A 52 1.30 12.79 -3.16
CA PHE A 52 0.83 13.31 -1.88
C PHE A 52 0.07 12.23 -1.08
N TYR A 53 -0.76 11.43 -1.74
CA TYR A 53 -1.41 10.27 -1.11
C TYR A 53 -0.39 9.23 -0.62
N ALA A 54 0.66 8.94 -1.40
CA ALA A 54 1.74 8.04 -1.00
C ALA A 54 2.45 8.53 0.27
N ALA A 55 2.72 9.83 0.36
CA ALA A 55 3.29 10.44 1.56
C ALA A 55 2.37 10.26 2.78
N ILE A 56 1.06 10.49 2.62
CA ILE A 56 0.07 10.28 3.69
C ILE A 56 0.06 8.82 4.15
N LEU A 57 0.05 7.86 3.23
CA LEU A 57 0.08 6.44 3.58
C LEU A 57 1.33 6.08 4.38
N GLY A 58 2.50 6.52 3.94
CA GLY A 58 3.73 6.23 4.66
C GLY A 58 3.80 6.89 6.04
N LEU A 59 3.23 8.10 6.20
CA LEU A 59 3.07 8.74 7.51
C LEU A 59 2.12 7.96 8.43
N PHE A 60 1.05 7.38 7.90
CA PHE A 60 0.18 6.50 8.70
C PHE A 60 0.93 5.27 9.19
N ILE A 61 1.75 4.65 8.33
CA ILE A 61 2.57 3.51 8.71
C ILE A 61 3.58 3.91 9.80
N ASP A 62 4.29 5.03 9.62
CA ASP A 62 5.22 5.54 10.65
C ASP A 62 4.53 5.80 11.99
N GLY A 63 3.30 6.32 11.97
CA GLY A 63 2.49 6.51 13.17
C GLY A 63 2.05 5.20 13.84
N MET A 64 1.99 4.10 13.08
CA MET A 64 1.65 2.77 13.58
C MET A 64 2.88 1.94 13.98
N THR A 65 4.10 2.33 13.57
CA THR A 65 5.35 1.61 13.83
C THR A 65 6.32 2.42 14.74
N PRO A 66 5.98 2.62 16.03
CA PRO A 66 6.68 3.57 16.91
C PRO A 66 8.17 3.25 17.19
N LEU A 67 8.64 2.05 16.82
CA LEU A 67 10.03 1.63 16.99
C LEU A 67 10.92 2.01 15.80
N GLN A 68 10.36 2.50 14.70
CA GLN A 68 11.10 2.91 13.51
C GLN A 68 11.29 4.44 13.47
N PRO A 69 12.35 4.94 12.82
CA PRO A 69 12.53 6.37 12.62
C PRO A 69 11.33 7.00 11.88
N LEU A 70 10.81 8.11 12.41
CA LEU A 70 9.75 8.87 11.76
C LEU A 70 10.20 9.33 10.37
N GLY A 71 9.35 9.12 9.36
CA GLY A 71 9.64 9.47 7.97
C GLY A 71 10.24 8.31 7.16
N LEU A 72 10.67 7.22 7.79
CA LEU A 72 11.25 6.07 7.07
C LEU A 72 10.23 5.44 6.11
N ASN A 73 9.01 5.14 6.59
CA ASN A 73 7.99 4.54 5.75
C ASN A 73 7.37 5.57 4.81
N MET A 74 7.32 6.85 5.20
CA MET A 74 6.98 7.94 4.27
C MET A 74 7.91 7.94 3.04
N GLU A 75 9.22 7.94 3.23
CA GLU A 75 10.19 7.91 2.14
C GLU A 75 10.08 6.62 1.32
N ARG A 76 9.98 5.47 1.99
CA ARG A 76 9.80 4.17 1.33
C ARG A 76 8.59 4.18 0.39
N VAL A 77 7.43 4.57 0.89
CA VAL A 77 6.16 4.53 0.13
C VAL A 77 6.19 5.53 -1.03
N ILE A 78 6.81 6.70 -0.86
CA ILE A 78 7.01 7.67 -1.95
C ILE A 78 7.91 7.09 -3.06
N ILE A 79 9.04 6.49 -2.70
CA ILE A 79 9.96 5.86 -3.67
C ILE A 79 9.26 4.72 -4.42
N VAL A 80 8.50 3.89 -3.71
CA VAL A 80 7.70 2.82 -4.32
C VAL A 80 6.66 3.41 -5.27
N ALA A 81 5.98 4.49 -4.89
CA ALA A 81 4.98 5.16 -5.72
C ALA A 81 5.54 5.60 -7.09
N TYR A 82 6.79 6.06 -7.15
CA TYR A 82 7.45 6.40 -8.42
C TYR A 82 7.59 5.20 -9.37
N ALA A 83 7.71 3.97 -8.84
CA ALA A 83 7.80 2.76 -9.65
C ALA A 83 6.43 2.22 -10.11
N VAL A 84 5.32 2.62 -9.45
CA VAL A 84 3.99 2.04 -9.71
C VAL A 84 3.50 2.32 -11.13
N ARG A 85 3.49 3.58 -11.57
CA ARG A 85 2.95 3.94 -12.90
C ARG A 85 3.78 3.36 -14.04
N PRO A 86 5.13 3.48 -14.06
CA PRO A 86 5.95 2.82 -15.06
C PRO A 86 5.69 1.30 -15.11
N LEU A 87 5.59 0.65 -13.95
CA LEU A 87 5.34 -0.79 -13.89
C LEU A 87 3.96 -1.17 -14.45
N LEU A 88 2.92 -0.39 -14.16
CA LEU A 88 1.58 -0.58 -14.73
C LEU A 88 1.55 -0.37 -16.25
N THR A 89 2.41 0.48 -16.80
CA THR A 89 2.52 0.68 -18.26
C THR A 89 3.36 -0.40 -18.94
N ALA A 90 4.40 -0.91 -18.27
CA ALA A 90 5.32 -1.90 -18.82
C ALA A 90 4.74 -3.32 -18.82
N LEU A 91 3.92 -3.65 -17.81
CA LEU A 91 3.32 -4.98 -17.69
C LEU A 91 1.90 -4.99 -18.25
N PRO A 92 1.50 -6.00 -19.04
CA PRO A 92 0.11 -6.17 -19.45
C PRO A 92 -0.73 -6.64 -18.25
N VAL A 93 -1.06 -5.72 -17.35
CA VAL A 93 -1.86 -6.01 -16.14
C VAL A 93 -3.31 -6.24 -16.56
N ARG A 94 -3.63 -7.49 -16.89
CA ARG A 94 -5.00 -7.92 -17.24
C ARG A 94 -5.39 -9.13 -16.42
N GLY A 95 -6.55 -9.03 -15.79
CA GLY A 95 -7.12 -10.11 -14.96
C GLY A 95 -6.35 -10.37 -13.67
N PHE A 96 -6.89 -11.26 -12.85
CA PHE A 96 -6.46 -11.56 -11.49
C PHE A 96 -4.95 -11.80 -11.35
N LEU A 97 -4.37 -12.67 -12.19
CA LEU A 97 -2.96 -13.04 -12.11
C LEU A 97 -2.01 -11.87 -12.39
N GLY A 98 -2.39 -10.93 -13.26
CA GLY A 98 -1.60 -9.73 -13.53
C GLY A 98 -1.47 -8.84 -12.29
N TYR A 99 -2.56 -8.66 -11.55
CA TYR A 99 -2.57 -7.89 -10.30
C TYR A 99 -1.70 -8.52 -9.21
N VAL A 100 -1.82 -9.84 -9.07
CA VAL A 100 -1.03 -10.61 -8.11
C VAL A 100 0.47 -10.45 -8.42
N GLY A 101 0.87 -10.62 -9.67
CA GLY A 101 2.27 -10.48 -10.10
C GLY A 101 2.82 -9.08 -9.83
N VAL A 102 2.08 -8.03 -10.17
CA VAL A 102 2.48 -6.64 -9.89
C VAL A 102 2.60 -6.38 -8.39
N GLY A 103 1.66 -6.89 -7.59
CA GLY A 103 1.72 -6.78 -6.14
C GLY A 103 2.96 -7.44 -5.54
N ILE A 104 3.30 -8.65 -6.00
CA ILE A 104 4.52 -9.36 -5.60
C ILE A 104 5.77 -8.52 -5.93
N ILE A 105 5.87 -8.04 -7.17
CA ILE A 105 7.04 -7.26 -7.63
C ILE A 105 7.19 -5.98 -6.81
N LEU A 106 6.10 -5.24 -6.61
CA LEU A 106 6.12 -4.00 -5.82
C LEU A 106 6.43 -4.25 -4.35
N SER A 107 5.93 -5.35 -3.77
CA SER A 107 6.24 -5.72 -2.39
C SER A 107 7.73 -6.04 -2.21
N ILE A 108 8.32 -6.83 -3.12
CA ILE A 108 9.76 -7.10 -3.12
C ILE A 108 10.56 -5.80 -3.28
N PHE A 109 10.14 -4.93 -4.20
CA PHE A 109 10.77 -3.64 -4.41
C PHE A 109 10.66 -2.73 -3.16
N SER A 110 9.51 -2.73 -2.48
CA SER A 110 9.28 -2.01 -1.22
C SER A 110 10.24 -2.45 -0.13
N ASP A 111 10.44 -3.77 0.03
CA ASP A 111 11.41 -4.32 0.99
C ASP A 111 12.86 -3.96 0.62
N LEU A 112 13.22 -3.99 -0.68
CA LEU A 112 14.54 -3.56 -1.14
C LEU A 112 14.80 -2.07 -0.87
N VAL A 113 13.80 -1.22 -1.10
CA VAL A 113 13.88 0.21 -0.77
C VAL A 113 14.04 0.39 0.75
N LEU A 114 13.26 -0.33 1.55
CA LEU A 114 13.36 -0.30 3.01
C LEU A 114 14.76 -0.70 3.48
N LEU A 115 15.34 -1.76 2.91
CA LEU A 115 16.70 -2.22 3.21
C LEU A 115 17.74 -1.13 2.94
N VAL A 116 17.65 -0.44 1.81
CA VAL A 116 18.55 0.66 1.45
C VAL A 116 18.39 1.81 2.42
N LEU A 117 17.16 2.23 2.71
CA LEU A 117 16.89 3.33 3.64
C LEU A 117 17.36 3.01 5.06
N LEU A 118 17.11 1.80 5.57
CA LEU A 118 17.60 1.37 6.87
C LEU A 118 19.13 1.40 6.95
N LYS A 119 19.83 0.98 5.90
CA LYS A 119 21.29 1.05 5.84
C LYS A 119 21.82 2.49 5.86
N LEU A 120 21.08 3.43 5.27
CA LEU A 120 21.49 4.84 5.19
C LEU A 120 21.13 5.65 6.45
N LEU A 121 19.98 5.34 7.06
CA LEU A 121 19.37 6.17 8.11
C LEU A 121 19.52 5.59 9.52
N VAL A 122 19.77 4.28 9.67
CA VAL A 122 19.89 3.63 10.98
C VAL A 122 21.33 3.18 11.25
N ALA A 123 21.98 3.86 12.19
CA ALA A 123 23.29 3.45 12.71
C ALA A 123 23.12 2.36 13.79
N GLY A 124 22.88 1.10 13.37
CA GLY A 124 22.72 -0.01 14.31
C GLY A 124 22.60 -1.38 13.64
N PRO A 125 22.59 -2.48 14.43
CA PRO A 125 22.42 -3.83 13.90
C PRO A 125 20.99 -4.01 13.40
N VAL A 126 20.78 -3.72 12.12
CA VAL A 126 19.54 -4.06 11.42
C VAL A 126 19.54 -5.57 11.17
N GLN A 127 18.45 -6.25 11.53
CA GLN A 127 18.28 -7.69 11.30
C GLN A 127 17.94 -7.96 9.84
N TYR A 128 18.89 -7.69 8.94
CA TYR A 128 18.73 -7.85 7.49
C TYR A 128 18.28 -9.26 7.11
N GLY A 129 18.73 -10.28 7.84
CA GLY A 129 18.35 -11.69 7.63
C GLY A 129 16.84 -11.92 7.74
N LEU A 130 16.18 -11.32 8.74
CA LEU A 130 14.73 -11.43 8.90
C LEU A 130 13.96 -10.79 7.74
N ILE A 131 14.48 -9.71 7.16
CA ILE A 131 13.86 -9.05 6.01
C ILE A 131 13.94 -9.97 4.78
N PHE A 132 15.08 -10.63 4.55
CA PHE A 132 15.21 -11.58 3.44
C PHE A 132 14.34 -12.83 3.62
N GLU A 133 14.27 -13.38 4.84
CA GLU A 133 13.45 -14.56 5.13
C GLU A 133 11.95 -14.29 4.95
N ARG A 134 11.49 -13.08 5.28
CA ARG A 134 10.07 -12.71 5.16
C ARG A 134 9.68 -12.17 3.78
N MET A 135 10.63 -11.70 2.97
CA MET A 135 10.37 -10.99 1.70
C MET A 135 9.47 -11.78 0.76
N ILE A 136 9.75 -13.07 0.54
CA ILE A 136 8.97 -13.89 -0.40
C ILE A 136 7.57 -14.21 0.16
N PRO A 137 7.42 -14.75 1.38
CA PRO A 137 6.09 -14.99 1.97
C PRO A 137 5.22 -13.73 2.02
N TYR A 138 5.79 -12.58 2.42
CA TYR A 138 5.07 -11.30 2.47
C TYR A 138 4.65 -10.87 1.07
N ALA A 139 5.55 -10.93 0.08
CA ALA A 139 5.22 -10.54 -1.28
C ALA A 139 4.09 -11.39 -1.89
N ILE A 140 4.07 -12.69 -1.64
CA ILE A 140 3.01 -13.59 -2.09
C ILE A 140 1.67 -13.20 -1.46
N LEU A 141 1.65 -12.95 -0.14
CA LEU A 141 0.45 -12.53 0.57
C LEU A 141 -0.04 -11.17 0.08
N THR A 142 0.84 -10.17 0.01
CA THR A 142 0.56 -8.85 -0.56
C THR A 142 -0.03 -8.99 -1.96
N GLY A 143 0.61 -9.75 -2.84
CA GLY A 143 0.11 -10.04 -4.18
C GLY A 143 -1.30 -10.60 -4.20
N ALA A 144 -1.57 -11.62 -3.37
CA ALA A 144 -2.90 -12.22 -3.25
C ALA A 144 -3.97 -11.23 -2.74
N THR A 145 -3.58 -10.26 -1.89
CA THR A 145 -4.51 -9.24 -1.39
C THR A 145 -4.83 -8.14 -2.40
N VAL A 146 -3.96 -7.87 -3.38
CA VAL A 146 -4.19 -6.82 -4.39
C VAL A 146 -5.57 -6.87 -5.05
N PRO A 147 -5.97 -7.99 -5.70
CA PRO A 147 -7.28 -8.06 -6.35
C PRO A 147 -8.45 -7.96 -5.36
N LEU A 148 -8.27 -8.40 -4.10
CA LEU A 148 -9.31 -8.33 -3.07
C LEU A 148 -9.55 -6.88 -2.62
N VAL A 149 -8.47 -6.16 -2.32
CA VAL A 149 -8.54 -4.75 -1.91
C VAL A 149 -9.07 -3.89 -3.06
N GLU A 150 -8.69 -4.20 -4.30
CA GLU A 150 -9.24 -3.52 -5.47
C GLU A 150 -10.75 -3.77 -5.63
N ALA A 151 -11.21 -5.03 -5.51
CA ALA A 151 -12.63 -5.36 -5.57
C ALA A 151 -13.43 -4.63 -4.49
N LEU A 152 -12.91 -4.61 -3.26
CA LEU A 152 -13.51 -3.87 -2.14
C LEU A 152 -13.59 -2.38 -2.43
N ALA A 153 -12.49 -1.76 -2.87
CA ALA A 153 -12.45 -0.34 -3.19
C ALA A 153 -13.44 0.01 -4.30
N ASN A 154 -13.56 -0.81 -5.34
CA ASN A 154 -14.52 -0.61 -6.43
C ASN A 154 -15.97 -0.77 -5.95
N TRP A 155 -16.26 -1.74 -5.09
CA TRP A 155 -17.59 -1.91 -4.49
C TRP A 155 -18.02 -0.70 -3.65
N ILE A 156 -17.12 -0.19 -2.80
CA ILE A 156 -17.37 1.03 -2.01
C ILE A 156 -17.61 2.23 -2.93
N TRP A 157 -16.77 2.37 -3.97
CA TRP A 157 -16.85 3.50 -4.90
C TRP A 157 -18.11 3.50 -5.75
N ALA A 158 -18.60 2.31 -6.13
CA ALA A 158 -19.85 2.16 -6.87
C ALA A 158 -21.07 2.59 -6.03
N ARG A 159 -21.06 2.33 -4.72
CA ARG A 159 -22.14 2.71 -3.79
C ARG A 159 -22.09 4.18 -3.37
N GLY A 160 -20.93 4.82 -3.45
CA GLY A 160 -20.73 6.22 -3.05
C GLY A 160 -21.07 7.28 -4.10
N ARG A 161 -21.47 6.90 -5.33
CA ARG A 161 -21.93 7.88 -6.32
C ARG A 161 -23.41 8.21 -6.08
N PRO A 162 -23.78 9.48 -5.79
CA PRO A 162 -25.18 9.86 -5.83
C PRO A 162 -25.68 9.66 -7.26
N THR A 163 -26.70 8.84 -7.43
CA THR A 163 -27.47 8.71 -8.67
C THR A 163 -28.06 10.08 -8.97
N LYS A 164 -27.42 10.84 -9.86
CA LYS A 164 -27.92 12.16 -10.30
C LYS A 164 -29.22 12.08 -11.11
N ASP A 165 -29.71 10.87 -11.41
CA ASP A 165 -30.78 10.66 -12.38
C ASP A 165 -32.20 10.51 -11.81
N THR A 166 -32.43 10.78 -10.52
CA THR A 166 -33.80 10.66 -9.92
C THR A 166 -34.41 11.97 -9.41
N MET A 167 -33.76 13.13 -9.58
CA MET A 167 -34.30 14.41 -9.08
C MET A 167 -34.89 15.35 -10.14
N PHE A 168 -34.95 14.97 -11.43
CA PHE A 168 -35.49 15.83 -12.50
C PHE A 168 -36.75 15.29 -13.21
N HIS A 169 -37.43 14.30 -12.63
CA HIS A 169 -38.74 13.86 -13.11
C HIS A 169 -39.75 13.77 -11.97
N GLN A 170 -40.17 14.92 -11.44
CA GLN A 170 -41.49 15.12 -10.84
C GLN A 170 -41.97 16.54 -11.14
#